data_AF-A0A850GL84-F1
#
_entry.id   AF-A0A850GL84-F1
#
_cell.length_a   1.000
_cell.length_b   1.000
_cell.length_c   1.000
_cell.angle_alpha   90.00
_cell.angle_beta   90.00
_cell.angle_gamma   90.00
#
_symmetry.space_group_name_H-M   'P 1'
#
loop_
_entity.id
_entity.type
_entity.pdbx_description
1 polymer ?
#
loop_
_entity_poly.entity_id
_entity_poly.type
_entity_poly.pdbx_seq_one_letter_code
_entity_poly.pdbx_strand_id
1 'polypeptide(L)'
;MSERWWLYLLRSTQAERTYVGISVDVDRRLCQHNGELPGGARSTRAGRPWAVARRWGPFEHGQAARLERALKRRRGALRLDWEPPAD
;
A
#
# COMPACT_ATOMS: atom_id res chain seq x y z
N MET A 1 24.28 0.99 0.07
CA MET A 1 23.22 0.51 0.97
C MET A 1 21.98 0.31 0.12
N SER A 2 21.43 -0.90 0.06
CA SER A 2 20.17 -1.15 -0.65
C SER A 2 19.03 -0.41 0.07
N GLU A 3 18.25 0.37 -0.67
CA GLU A 3 17.07 1.03 -0.12
C GLU A 3 16.03 -0.01 0.31
N ARG A 4 15.47 0.16 1.51
CA ARG A 4 14.48 -0.75 2.09
C ARG A 4 13.07 -0.33 1.66
N TRP A 5 12.41 -1.19 0.90
CA TRP A 5 11.06 -0.97 0.40
C TRP A 5 10.03 -1.67 1.28
N TRP A 6 8.90 -1.01 1.47
CA TRP A 6 7.74 -1.55 2.17
C TRP A 6 6.59 -1.72 1.21
N LEU A 7 5.95 -2.89 1.23
CA LEU A 7 4.63 -3.09 0.66
C LEU A 7 3.60 -2.63 1.67
N TYR A 8 2.64 -1.82 1.25
CA TYR A 8 1.58 -1.33 2.13
C TYR A 8 0.20 -1.55 1.52
N LEU A 9 -0.77 -1.80 2.40
CA LEU A 9 -2.19 -1.87 2.11
C LEU A 9 -2.89 -0.75 2.87
N LEU A 10 -3.56 0.13 2.14
CA LEU A 10 -4.44 1.13 2.70
C LEU A 10 -5.89 0.66 2.62
N ARG A 11 -6.68 1.06 3.61
CA ARG A 11 -8.13 0.91 3.63
C ARG A 11 -8.76 2.29 3.78
N SER A 12 -9.81 2.54 3.01
CA SER A 12 -10.64 3.73 3.22
C SER A 12 -11.45 3.56 4.50
N THR A 13 -11.50 4.61 5.32
CA THR A 13 -12.32 4.61 6.55
C THR A 13 -13.80 4.88 6.27
N GLN A 14 -14.14 5.34 5.06
CA GLN A 14 -15.51 5.75 4.69
C GLN A 14 -16.11 4.90 3.56
N ALA A 15 -15.33 4.03 2.92
CA ALA A 15 -15.78 3.19 1.81
C ALA A 15 -15.11 1.82 1.84
N GLU A 16 -15.72 0.83 1.19
CA GLU A 16 -15.15 -0.52 1.01
C GLU A 16 -14.07 -0.53 -0.08
N ARG A 17 -13.06 0.32 0.08
CA ARG A 17 -11.97 0.50 -0.88
C ARG A 17 -10.64 0.19 -0.23
N THR A 18 -9.79 -0.46 -1.02
CA THR A 18 -8.40 -0.72 -0.65
C THR A 18 -7.46 -0.19 -1.72
N TYR A 19 -6.26 0.22 -1.30
CA TYR A 19 -5.18 0.64 -2.18
C TYR A 19 -3.90 -0.09 -1.80
N VAL A 20 -3.15 -0.53 -2.80
CA VAL A 20 -1.90 -1.28 -2.62
C VAL A 20 -0.79 -0.51 -3.32
N GLY A 21 0.32 -0.32 -2.63
CA GLY A 21 1.51 0.33 -3.18
C GLY A 21 2.78 -0.14 -2.48
N ILE A 22 3.93 0.22 -3.04
CA ILE A 22 5.23 0.10 -2.38
C ILE A 22 5.87 1.48 -2.17
N SER A 23 6.61 1.65 -1.08
CA SER A 23 7.36 2.88 -0.81
C SER A 23 8.49 2.64 0.18
N VAL A 24 9.53 3.46 0.11
CA VAL A 24 10.57 3.56 1.15
C VAL A 24 10.07 4.34 2.39
N ASP A 25 9.00 5.14 2.24
CA ASP A 25 8.41 5.96 3.30
C ASP A 25 6.88 5.92 3.18
N VAL A 26 6.27 4.97 3.89
CA VAL A 26 4.82 4.71 3.85
C VAL A 26 4.02 5.85 4.47
N ASP A 27 4.54 6.49 5.52
CA ASP A 27 3.84 7.56 6.22
C ASP A 27 3.76 8.82 5.37
N ARG A 28 4.85 9.23 4.74
CA ARG A 28 4.82 10.29 3.72
C ARG A 28 3.85 9.96 2.59
N ARG A 29 3.84 8.71 2.12
CA ARG A 29 2.96 8.28 1.03
C ARG A 29 1.49 8.28 1.44
N LEU A 30 1.17 7.98 2.70
CA LEU A 30 -0.17 8.09 3.27
C LEU A 30 -0.68 9.53 3.23
N CYS A 31 0.12 10.49 3.71
CA CYS A 31 -0.20 11.93 3.66
C CYS A 31 -0.48 12.39 2.22
N GLN A 32 0.31 11.92 1.24
CA GLN A 32 0.06 12.20 -0.18
C GLN A 32 -1.28 11.63 -0.67
N HIS A 33 -1.61 10.40 -0.30
CA HIS A 33 -2.89 9.78 -0.66
C HIS A 33 -4.09 10.49 -0.03
N ASN A 34 -3.94 10.98 1.20
CA ASN A 34 -4.94 11.80 1.91
C ASN A 34 -5.01 13.26 1.43
N GLY A 35 -4.02 13.70 0.65
CA GLY A 35 -4.00 15.06 0.08
C GLY A 35 -3.44 16.12 1.01
N GLU A 36 -2.83 15.70 2.11
CA GLU A 36 -2.03 16.56 3.00
C GLU A 36 -0.72 16.97 2.32
N LEU A 37 -0.22 16.14 1.40
CA LEU A 37 0.96 16.40 0.57
C LEU A 37 0.67 16.21 -0.93
N PRO A 38 1.39 16.93 -1.83
CA PRO A 38 1.29 16.71 -3.27
C PRO A 38 1.89 15.36 -3.70
N GLY A 39 1.44 14.83 -4.83
CA GLY A 39 1.99 13.60 -5.43
C GLY A 39 1.23 12.31 -5.13
N GLY A 40 0.05 12.39 -4.51
CA GLY A 40 -0.84 11.25 -4.31
C GLY A 40 -1.45 10.72 -5.62
N ALA A 41 -1.70 9.41 -5.69
CA ALA A 41 -2.33 8.80 -6.86
C ALA A 41 -3.74 9.36 -7.12
N ARG A 42 -4.09 9.62 -8.38
CA ARG A 42 -5.41 10.20 -8.75
C ARG A 42 -6.58 9.34 -8.24
N SER A 43 -6.45 8.02 -8.28
CA SER A 43 -7.48 7.08 -7.81
C SER A 43 -7.73 7.13 -6.31
N THR A 44 -6.79 7.62 -5.50
CA THR A 44 -6.96 7.69 -4.05
C THR A 44 -7.72 8.93 -3.58
N ARG A 45 -8.11 9.84 -4.49
CA ARG A 45 -8.96 11.00 -4.13
C ARG A 45 -10.34 10.57 -3.63
N ALA A 46 -10.95 9.59 -4.29
CA ALA A 46 -12.33 9.15 -4.04
C ALA A 46 -12.47 8.08 -2.92
N GLY A 47 -11.44 7.89 -2.09
CA GLY A 47 -11.47 6.95 -0.96
C GLY A 47 -10.85 7.51 0.31
N ARG A 48 -10.62 8.83 0.37
CA ARG A 48 -10.13 9.50 1.59
C ARG A 48 -11.21 9.49 2.67
N PRO A 49 -10.83 9.50 3.96
CA PRO A 49 -9.47 9.32 4.46
C PRO A 49 -9.04 7.85 4.40
N TRP A 50 -7.78 7.65 4.03
CA TRP A 50 -7.10 6.36 4.05
C TRP A 50 -6.38 6.17 5.38
N ALA A 51 -6.40 4.94 5.87
CA ALA A 51 -5.56 4.47 6.95
C ALA A 51 -4.71 3.30 6.46
N VAL A 52 -3.53 3.12 7.05
CA VAL A 52 -2.74 1.91 6.84
C VAL A 52 -3.45 0.74 7.50
N ALA A 53 -3.83 -0.26 6.71
CA ALA A 53 -4.36 -1.51 7.22
C ALA A 53 -3.24 -2.51 7.53
N ARG A 54 -2.25 -2.63 6.63
CA ARG A 54 -1.09 -3.52 6.80
C ARG A 54 0.16 -2.96 6.11
N ARG A 55 1.33 -3.34 6.60
CA ARG A 55 2.65 -3.11 5.98
C ARG A 55 3.46 -4.41 6.06
N TRP A 56 4.23 -4.69 5.02
CA TRP A 56 5.16 -5.83 4.98
C TRP A 56 6.51 -5.36 4.48
N GLY A 57 7.57 -5.94 5.04
CA GLY A 57 8.95 -5.60 4.74
C GLY A 57 9.80 -5.50 6.01
N PRO A 58 11.00 -4.90 5.91
CA PRO A 58 11.58 -4.31 4.71
C PRO A 58 11.97 -5.36 3.65
N PHE A 59 11.91 -4.97 2.38
CA PHE A 59 12.28 -5.81 1.23
C PHE A 59 13.25 -5.08 0.30
N GLU A 60 13.89 -5.83 -0.59
CA GLU A 60 14.47 -5.26 -1.81
C GLU A 60 13.37 -4.80 -2.78
N HIS A 61 13.66 -3.79 -3.61
CA HIS A 61 12.69 -3.25 -4.57
C HIS A 61 12.06 -4.33 -5.47
N GLY A 62 12.87 -5.27 -5.98
CA GLY A 62 12.40 -6.35 -6.84
C GLY A 62 11.42 -7.30 -6.13
N GLN A 63 11.72 -7.67 -4.89
CA GLN A 63 10.83 -8.51 -4.07
C GLN A 63 9.54 -7.74 -3.73
N ALA A 64 9.63 -6.48 -3.32
CA ALA A 64 8.48 -5.62 -3.04
C ALA A 64 7.55 -5.50 -4.26
N ALA A 65 8.08 -5.26 -5.46
CA ALA A 65 7.30 -5.17 -6.69
C ALA A 65 6.62 -6.49 -7.06
N ARG A 66 7.30 -7.63 -6.85
CA ARG A 66 6.73 -8.97 -7.05
C ARG A 66 5.55 -9.24 -6.11
N LEU A 67 5.72 -8.93 -4.83
CA LEU A 67 4.67 -9.08 -3.81
C LEU A 67 3.51 -8.11 -4.05
N GLU A 68 3.77 -6.86 -4.45
CA GLU A 68 2.76 -5.88 -4.82
C GLU A 68 1.86 -6.40 -5.95
N ARG A 69 2.47 -6.94 -7.02
CA ARG A 69 1.74 -7.56 -8.14
C ARG A 69 0.93 -8.76 -7.66
N ALA A 70 1.46 -9.57 -6.75
CA ALA A 70 0.74 -10.71 -6.19
C ALA A 70 -0.50 -10.29 -5.39
N LEU A 71 -0.36 -9.31 -4.50
CA LEU A 71 -1.46 -8.77 -3.70
C LEU A 71 -2.50 -8.05 -4.58
N LYS A 72 -2.09 -7.35 -5.64
CA LYS A 72 -2.98 -6.69 -6.61
C LYS A 72 -3.87 -7.68 -7.37
N ARG A 73 -3.52 -8.97 -7.46
CA ARG A 73 -4.42 -10.00 -8.04
C ARG A 73 -5.65 -10.28 -7.18
N ARG A 74 -5.58 -10.03 -5.87
CA ARG A 74 -6.75 -10.08 -4.97
C ARG A 74 -7.61 -8.82 -5.12
N ARG A 75 -8.85 -8.86 -4.65
CA ARG A 75 -9.84 -7.77 -4.79
C ARG A 75 -10.46 -7.43 -3.43
N GLY A 76 -10.82 -6.15 -3.25
CA GLY A 76 -11.60 -5.68 -2.10
C GLY A 76 -11.00 -6.07 -0.75
N ALA A 77 -11.86 -6.60 0.12
CA ALA A 77 -11.53 -7.03 1.48
C ALA A 77 -10.60 -8.25 1.55
N LEU A 78 -10.56 -9.11 0.52
CA LEU A 78 -9.69 -10.30 0.47
C LEU A 78 -8.18 -9.98 0.53
N ARG A 79 -7.83 -8.71 0.39
CA ARG A 79 -6.45 -8.20 0.58
C ARG A 79 -6.07 -8.09 2.05
N LEU A 80 -7.04 -7.95 2.95
CA LEU A 80 -6.82 -7.79 4.39
C LEU A 80 -6.35 -9.09 5.06
N ASP A 81 -6.64 -10.23 4.47
CA ASP A 81 -6.23 -11.55 4.97
C ASP A 81 -5.03 -12.11 4.19
N TRP A 82 -4.42 -11.30 3.33
CA TRP A 82 -3.26 -11.74 2.58
C TRP A 82 -2.01 -11.63 3.44
N GLU A 83 -1.16 -12.65 3.37
CA GLU A 83 0.20 -12.61 3.85
C GLU A 83 1.16 -12.93 2.69
N PRO A 84 2.35 -12.31 2.67
CA PRO A 84 3.40 -12.71 1.74
C PRO A 84 3.76 -14.17 1.99
N PRO A 85 3.98 -14.99 0.93
CA PRO A 85 4.51 -16.32 1.11
C PRO A 85 5.84 -16.23 1.86
N ALA A 86 6.05 -17.13 2.83
CA ALA A 86 7.37 -17.36 3.40
C ALA A 86 8.27 -17.83 2.25
N ASP A 87 9.39 -17.13 2.05
CA ASP A 87 10.44 -17.58 1.13
C ASP A 87 11.12 -18.85 1.66
#